data_AF-A0A4Q0VRM1-F1
#
_entry.id   AF-A0A4Q0VRM1-F1
#
_cell.length_a   1.000
_cell.length_b   1.000
_cell.length_c   1.000
_cell.angle_alpha   90.00
_cell.angle_beta   90.00
_cell.angle_gamma   90.00
#
_symmetry.space_group_name_H-M   'P 1'
#
loop_
_entity.id
_entity.type
_entity.pdbx_description
1 polymer ?
#
loop_
_entity_poly.entity_id
_entity_poly.type
_entity_poly.pdbx_seq_one_letter_code
_entity_poly.pdbx_strand_id
1 'polypeptide(L)'
;MNPFIIQMVNHKLNTIKKDELIQLARQYQFTITDNQAQKIIAILRSENIDVTNLGQRERILAKIKQQVDAKTEKQMNEMLKQYDKYL
;
A
#
# COMPACT_ATOMS: atom_id res chain seq x y z
N MET A 1 16.65 4.67 11.71
CA MET A 1 16.11 4.20 10.41
C MET A 1 17.25 4.08 9.41
N ASN A 2 17.32 2.98 8.65
CA ASN A 2 18.42 2.76 7.70
C ASN A 2 18.06 3.37 6.33
N PRO A 3 18.76 4.40 5.83
CA PRO A 3 18.36 5.17 4.64
C PRO A 3 18.30 4.33 3.35
N PHE A 4 19.07 3.25 3.30
CA PHE A 4 19.06 2.30 2.19
C PHE A 4 17.72 1.58 2.03
N ILE A 5 17.11 1.15 3.14
CA ILE A 5 15.81 0.47 3.14
C ILE A 5 14.71 1.43 2.69
N ILE A 6 14.77 2.70 3.12
CA ILE A 6 13.82 3.74 2.73
C ILE A 6 13.81 3.93 1.20
N GLN A 7 14.99 4.10 0.59
CA GLN A 7 15.08 4.27 -0.86
C GLN A 7 14.60 3.04 -1.63
N MET A 8 14.94 1.84 -1.16
CA MET A 8 14.46 0.60 -1.78
C MET A 8 12.94 0.51 -1.74
N VAL A 9 12.31 0.83 -0.61
CA VAL A 9 10.84 0.79 -0.47
C VAL A 9 10.18 1.89 -1.30
N ASN A 10 10.71 3.12 -1.29
CA ASN A 10 10.22 4.21 -2.12
C ASN A 10 10.26 3.82 -3.60
N HIS A 11 11.38 3.29 -4.09
CA HIS A 11 11.51 2.85 -5.46
C HIS A 11 10.48 1.77 -5.77
N LYS A 12 10.38 0.75 -4.92
CA LYS A 12 9.44 -0.37 -5.10
C LYS A 12 7.99 0.11 -5.15
N LEU A 13 7.58 1.03 -4.28
CA LEU A 13 6.21 1.58 -4.25
C LEU A 13 5.91 2.47 -5.46
N ASN A 14 6.89 3.23 -5.94
CA ASN A 14 6.72 4.06 -7.14
C ASN A 14 6.67 3.20 -8.43
N THR A 15 7.33 2.04 -8.46
CA THR A 15 7.37 1.15 -9.64
C THR A 15 6.37 0.01 -9.61
N ILE A 16 5.71 -0.25 -8.47
CA ILE A 16 4.81 -1.41 -8.30
C ILE A 16 3.69 -1.41 -9.35
N LYS A 17 3.44 -2.57 -9.94
CA LYS A 17 2.35 -2.77 -10.90
C LYS A 17 1.11 -3.35 -10.21
N LYS A 18 -0.05 -3.26 -10.88
CA LYS A 18 -1.31 -3.81 -10.34
C LYS A 18 -1.17 -5.30 -9.99
N ASP A 19 -0.51 -6.07 -10.85
CA ASP A 19 -0.39 -7.52 -10.69
C ASP A 19 0.52 -7.86 -9.51
N GLU A 20 1.59 -7.09 -9.33
CA GLU A 20 2.48 -7.21 -8.17
C GLU A 20 1.75 -6.84 -6.88
N LEU A 21 0.93 -5.79 -6.89
CA LEU A 21 0.11 -5.41 -5.75
C LEU A 21 -0.91 -6.51 -5.39
N ILE A 22 -1.55 -7.13 -6.40
CA ILE A 22 -2.48 -8.26 -6.21
C ILE A 22 -1.74 -9.48 -5.64
N GLN A 23 -0.55 -9.78 -6.15
CA GLN A 23 0.28 -10.87 -5.62
C GLN A 23 0.70 -10.60 -4.17
N LEU A 24 1.10 -9.36 -3.87
CA LEU A 24 1.47 -8.95 -2.51
C LEU A 24 0.27 -9.10 -1.57
N ALA A 25 -0.90 -8.62 -1.97
CA ALA A 25 -2.14 -8.79 -1.20
C ALA A 25 -2.39 -10.26 -0.84
N ARG A 26 -2.26 -11.15 -1.84
CA ARG A 26 -2.41 -12.61 -1.63
C ARG A 26 -1.37 -13.17 -0.66
N GLN A 27 -0.11 -12.73 -0.73
CA GLN A 27 0.94 -13.13 0.22
C GLN A 27 0.58 -12.75 1.66
N TYR A 28 -0.11 -11.63 1.85
CA TYR A 28 -0.60 -11.15 3.14
C TYR A 28 -2.00 -11.67 3.50
N GLN A 29 -2.47 -12.73 2.83
CA GLN A 29 -3.75 -13.40 3.09
C GLN A 29 -5.01 -12.52 2.86
N PHE A 30 -4.93 -11.52 1.97
CA PHE A 30 -6.11 -10.80 1.51
C PHE A 30 -6.17 -10.73 -0.01
N THR A 31 -7.37 -10.56 -0.54
CA THR A 31 -7.59 -10.55 -1.99
C THR A 31 -8.17 -9.20 -2.37
N ILE A 32 -7.48 -8.49 -3.25
CA ILE A 32 -7.99 -7.28 -3.90
C ILE A 32 -8.43 -7.62 -5.32
N THR A 33 -9.50 -6.98 -5.80
CA THR A 33 -9.94 -7.12 -7.19
C THR A 33 -9.04 -6.33 -8.13
N ASP A 34 -9.06 -6.65 -9.42
CA ASP A 34 -8.28 -5.92 -10.43
C ASP A 34 -8.65 -4.42 -10.45
N ASN A 35 -9.94 -4.11 -10.33
CA ASN A 35 -10.44 -2.75 -10.21
C ASN A 35 -9.91 -2.02 -8.96
N GLN A 36 -9.87 -2.69 -7.81
CA GLN A 36 -9.30 -2.13 -6.57
C GLN A 36 -7.79 -1.92 -6.73
N ALA A 37 -7.06 -2.87 -7.32
CA ALA A 37 -5.64 -2.74 -7.55
C ALA A 37 -5.31 -1.58 -8.49
N GLN A 38 -6.04 -1.45 -9.60
CA GLN A 38 -5.86 -0.35 -10.56
C GLN A 38 -6.08 1.02 -9.92
N LYS A 39 -7.10 1.12 -9.09
CA LYS A 39 -7.43 2.28 -8.26
C LYS A 39 -6.30 2.65 -7.29
N ILE A 40 -5.79 1.67 -6.54
CA ILE A 40 -4.67 1.87 -5.61
C ILE A 40 -3.41 2.31 -6.36
N ILE A 41 -3.08 1.66 -7.50
CA ILE A 41 -1.94 2.06 -8.34
C ILE A 41 -2.11 3.48 -8.88
N ALA A 42 -3.32 3.88 -9.27
CA ALA A 42 -3.58 5.25 -9.72
C ALA A 42 -3.33 6.28 -8.61
N ILE A 43 -3.72 5.96 -7.36
CA ILE A 43 -3.40 6.79 -6.19
C ILE A 43 -1.90 6.83 -5.95
N LEU A 44 -1.23 5.67 -5.95
CA LEU A 44 0.21 5.58 -5.71
C LEU A 44 1.05 6.27 -6.79
N ARG A 45 0.55 6.35 -8.02
CA ARG A 45 1.19 7.04 -9.14
C ARG A 45 0.83 8.52 -9.25
N SER A 46 -0.19 8.98 -8.53
CA SER A 46 -0.61 10.38 -8.55
C SER A 46 0.41 11.31 -7.88
N GLU A 47 1.28 10.75 -7.04
CA GLU A 47 2.27 11.48 -6.25
C GLU A 47 3.51 10.61 -6.02
N ASN A 48 4.69 11.21 -5.89
CA ASN A 48 5.91 10.45 -5.63
C ASN A 48 5.86 9.91 -4.20
N ILE A 49 5.90 8.58 -4.05
CA ILE A 49 5.78 7.93 -2.75
C ILE A 49 7.05 8.14 -1.93
N ASP A 50 6.89 8.72 -0.76
CA ASP A 50 7.89 8.85 0.28
C ASP A 50 7.40 8.21 1.58
N VAL A 51 7.95 7.05 1.92
CA VAL A 51 7.63 6.32 3.15
C VAL A 51 8.03 7.05 4.43
N THR A 52 8.89 8.07 4.33
CA THR A 52 9.25 8.91 5.48
C THR A 52 8.21 9.99 5.76
N ASN A 53 7.38 10.31 4.76
CA ASN A 53 6.32 11.30 4.91
C ASN A 53 5.07 10.65 5.53
N LEU A 54 4.97 10.78 6.86
CA LEU A 54 3.85 10.23 7.64
C LEU A 54 2.49 10.75 7.14
N GLY A 55 2.38 12.05 6.84
CA GLY A 55 1.14 12.65 6.34
C GLY A 55 0.76 12.19 4.93
N GLN A 56 1.73 11.76 4.11
CA GLN A 56 1.45 11.11 2.84
C GLN A 56 0.98 9.67 3.04
N ARG A 57 1.65 8.89 3.91
CA ARG A 57 1.23 7.53 4.25
C ARG A 57 -0.21 7.50 4.75
N GLU A 58 -0.58 8.39 5.68
CA GLU A 58 -1.94 8.46 6.21
C GLU A 58 -2.98 8.79 5.13
N ARG A 59 -2.67 9.75 4.23
CA ARG A 59 -3.56 10.10 3.11
C ARG A 59 -3.75 8.96 2.13
N ILE A 60 -2.67 8.27 1.77
CA ILE A 60 -2.73 7.09 0.89
C ILE A 60 -3.56 6.01 1.55
N LEU A 61 -3.31 5.72 2.83
CA LEU A 61 -4.08 4.76 3.60
C LEU A 61 -5.57 5.11 3.64
N ALA A 62 -5.92 6.37 3.90
CA ALA A 62 -7.29 6.83 3.90
C ALA A 62 -7.97 6.70 2.53
N LYS A 63 -7.28 7.10 1.44
CA LYS A 63 -7.78 6.95 0.06
C LYS A 63 -7.98 5.48 -0.28
N ILE A 64 -7.07 4.60 0.13
CA ILE A 64 -7.22 3.16 -0.09
C ILE A 64 -8.43 2.65 0.68
N LYS A 65 -8.58 2.98 1.98
CA LYS A 65 -9.75 2.61 2.80
C LYS A 65 -11.08 3.06 2.18
N GLN A 66 -11.12 4.22 1.52
CA GLN A 66 -12.31 4.71 0.82
C GLN A 66 -12.62 3.98 -0.50
N GLN A 67 -11.63 3.36 -1.15
CA GLN A 67 -11.78 2.72 -2.46
C GLN A 67 -11.91 1.20 -2.41
N VAL A 68 -11.60 0.59 -1.27
CA VAL A 68 -11.85 -0.83 -1.02
C VAL A 68 -13.12 -1.03 -0.19
N ASP A 69 -13.83 -2.13 -0.44
CA ASP A 69 -15.03 -2.48 0.32
C ASP A 69 -14.68 -2.70 1.79
N ALA A 70 -15.63 -2.47 2.71
CA ALA A 70 -15.43 -2.61 4.16
C ALA A 70 -14.82 -3.98 4.57
N LYS A 71 -15.08 -5.03 3.77
CA LYS A 71 -14.46 -6.35 3.94
C LYS A 71 -12.94 -6.32 3.67
N THR A 72 -12.53 -5.72 2.55
CA THR A 72 -11.13 -5.58 2.15
C THR A 72 -10.41 -4.55 3.03
N GLU A 73 -11.10 -3.49 3.46
CA GLU A 73 -10.59 -2.50 4.43
C GLU A 73 -10.16 -3.18 5.74
N LYS A 74 -11.04 -4.02 6.30
CA LYS A 74 -10.78 -4.74 7.55
C LYS A 74 -9.56 -5.66 7.43
N GLN A 75 -9.41 -6.34 6.30
CA GLN A 75 -8.27 -7.21 6.03
C GLN A 75 -6.96 -6.43 5.83
N MET A 76 -7.00 -5.31 5.11
CA MET A 76 -5.82 -4.46 4.92
C MET A 76 -5.36 -3.80 6.22
N ASN A 77 -6.30 -3.36 7.07
CA ASN A 77 -5.96 -2.79 8.38
C ASN A 77 -5.24 -3.81 9.28
N GLU A 78 -5.67 -5.07 9.24
CA GLU A 78 -5.00 -6.16 9.94
C GLU A 78 -3.60 -6.45 9.35
N MET A 79 -3.41 -6.35 8.03
CA MET A 79 -2.07 -6.43 7.42
C MET A 79 -1.16 -5.31 7.94
N LEU A 80 -1.60 -4.05 7.86
CA LEU A 80 -0.78 -2.90 8.21
C LEU A 80 -0.34 -2.90 9.67
N LYS A 81 -1.21 -3.34 10.59
CA LYS A 81 -0.85 -3.56 11.99
C LYS A 81 0.34 -4.53 12.17
N GLN A 82 0.50 -5.52 11.30
CA GLN A 82 1.65 -6.42 11.37
C GLN A 82 2.94 -5.71 10.95
N TYR A 83 2.86 -4.77 10.00
CA TYR A 83 4.00 -3.95 9.59
C TYR A 83 4.38 -2.88 10.61
N ASP A 84 3.44 -2.42 11.44
CA ASP A 84 3.71 -1.53 12.58
C ASP A 84 4.73 -2.15 13.54
N LYS A 85 4.79 -3.47 13.63
CA LYS A 85 5.77 -4.21 14.45
C LYS A 85 7.20 -4.16 13.88
N TYR A 86 7.36 -3.77 12.62
CA TYR A 86 8.63 -3.70 11.90
C TYR A 86 9.06 -2.25 11.57
N LEU A 87 8.26 -1.26 11.98
CA LEU A 87 8.55 0.16 11.87
C LEU A 87 9.05 0.71 13.22
#